data_AF-A0A1Q4BKA3-F1
#
_entry.id   AF-A0A1Q4BKA3-F1
#
_cell.length_a   1.000
_cell.length_b   1.000
_cell.length_c   1.000
_cell.angle_alpha   90.00
_cell.angle_beta   90.00
_cell.angle_gamma   90.00
#
_symmetry.space_group_name_H-M   'P 1'
#
loop_
_entity.id
_entity.type
_entity.pdbx_description
1 polymer ?
#
loop_
_entity_poly.entity_id
_entity_poly.type
_entity_poly.pdbx_seq_one_letter_code
_entity_poly.pdbx_strand_id
1 'polypeptide(L)' 'MKIFAPALIAVLIGAAQPASAQWLPEESEGFSAGYFWALRNHVTEAYRCDRFYDAFRAGCNAYTQGFGDMNDEDEDDED' A
#
# COMPACT_ATOMS: atom_id res chain seq x y z
N MET A 1 -26.13 55.69 -26.35
CA MET A 1 -24.86 55.08 -26.83
C MET A 1 -23.99 54.87 -25.58
N LYS A 2 -23.97 53.70 -24.91
CA LYS A 2 -23.25 52.42 -25.17
C LYS A 2 -21.72 52.54 -25.17
N ILE A 3 -21.08 52.36 -24.00
CA ILE A 3 -19.73 51.76 -23.82
C ILE A 3 -19.69 51.11 -22.41
N PHE A 4 -20.04 49.82 -22.28
CA PHE A 4 -19.16 48.64 -22.21
C PHE A 4 -18.23 48.61 -20.97
N ALA A 5 -18.73 48.00 -19.90
CA ALA A 5 -17.88 47.29 -18.94
C ALA A 5 -17.67 45.86 -19.44
N PRO A 6 -16.46 45.30 -19.27
CA PRO A 6 -16.40 44.06 -18.49
C PRO A 6 -15.16 44.00 -17.59
N ALA A 7 -15.39 43.97 -16.28
CA ALA A 7 -14.40 43.47 -15.34
C ALA A 7 -14.36 41.93 -15.47
N LEU A 8 -13.24 41.40 -15.96
CA LEU A 8 -12.90 39.99 -15.92
C LEU A 8 -12.77 39.58 -14.45
N ILE A 9 -13.76 38.85 -13.92
CA ILE A 9 -13.66 38.23 -12.60
C ILE A 9 -13.07 36.84 -12.78
N ALA A 10 -11.92 36.68 -12.14
CA ALA A 10 -11.06 35.51 -12.20
C ALA A 10 -11.76 34.23 -11.71
N VAL A 11 -11.37 33.15 -12.38
CA VAL A 11 -11.72 31.75 -12.13
C VAL A 11 -11.40 31.36 -10.68
N LEU A 12 -12.41 30.90 -9.93
CA LEU A 12 -12.22 30.15 -8.70
C LEU A 12 -12.45 28.66 -8.98
N ILE A 13 -11.39 27.96 -9.39
CA ILE A 13 -11.33 26.51 -9.27
C ILE A 13 -10.98 26.23 -7.80
N GLY A 14 -12.00 26.14 -6.96
CA GLY A 14 -11.86 25.53 -5.64
C GLY A 14 -11.84 24.03 -5.82
N ALA A 15 -10.66 23.42 -5.74
CA ALA A 15 -10.52 21.97 -5.68
C ALA A 15 -11.22 21.46 -4.42
N ALA A 16 -12.42 20.89 -4.58
CA ALA A 16 -13.00 20.02 -3.57
C ALA A 16 -12.18 18.74 -3.55
N GLN A 17 -11.14 18.71 -2.72
CA GLN A 17 -10.41 17.47 -2.45
C GLN A 17 -11.38 16.51 -1.73
N PRO A 18 -11.48 15.24 -2.12
CA PRO A 18 -12.27 14.29 -1.37
C PRO A 18 -11.64 14.15 0.02
N ALA A 19 -12.41 14.53 1.04
CA ALA A 19 -12.12 14.26 2.44
C ALA A 19 -12.24 12.75 2.70
N SER A 20 -11.25 12.01 2.19
CA SER A 20 -11.12 10.56 2.38
C SER A 20 -9.68 10.20 2.74
N ALA A 21 -8.94 11.15 3.34
CA ALA A 21 -7.77 10.83 4.15
C ALA A 21 -8.22 10.65 5.60
N GLN A 22 -9.20 9.76 5.82
CA GLN A 22 -9.58 9.37 7.16
C GLN A 22 -8.62 8.26 7.62
N TRP A 23 -7.56 8.70 8.28
CA TRP A 23 -6.91 8.00 9.39
C TRP A 23 -6.90 6.48 9.29
N LEU A 24 -5.99 5.95 8.47
CA LEU A 24 -5.43 4.66 8.81
C LEU A 24 -4.58 4.89 10.07
N PRO A 25 -4.80 4.16 11.18
CA PRO A 25 -4.01 4.32 12.40
C PRO A 25 -2.52 4.12 12.05
N GLU A 26 -1.61 4.78 12.76
CA GLU A 26 -0.14 4.69 12.56
C GLU A 26 0.38 3.25 12.36
N GLU A 27 -0.29 2.24 12.93
CA GLU A 27 0.02 0.82 12.71
C GLU A 27 -0.11 0.37 11.23
N SER A 28 -1.02 0.98 10.48
CA SER A 28 -1.19 0.74 9.05
C SER A 28 -0.01 1.26 8.24
N GLU A 29 0.70 2.30 8.70
CA GLU A 29 1.92 2.77 8.02
C GLU A 29 3.02 1.71 8.15
N GLY A 30 3.18 1.15 9.35
CA GLY A 30 4.13 0.05 9.60
C GLY A 30 3.80 -1.19 8.78
N PHE A 31 2.55 -1.65 8.82
CA PHE A 31 2.10 -2.80 8.03
C PHE A 31 2.29 -2.58 6.53
N SER A 32 1.78 -1.46 5.99
CA SER A 32 1.87 -1.19 4.55
C SER A 32 3.33 -1.04 4.11
N ALA A 33 4.18 -0.39 4.92
CA ALA A 33 5.61 -0.28 4.64
C ALA A 33 6.28 -1.65 4.56
N GLY A 34 5.96 -2.57 5.48
CA GLY A 34 6.46 -3.94 5.45
C GLY A 34 6.05 -4.71 4.20
N TYR A 35 4.76 -4.63 3.85
CA TYR A 35 4.21 -5.29 2.66
C TYR A 35 4.85 -4.77 1.36
N PHE A 36 4.91 -3.45 1.18
CA PHE A 36 5.49 -2.85 -0.03
C PHE A 36 7.01 -3.04 -0.12
N TRP A 37 7.72 -3.08 1.01
CA TRP A 37 9.14 -3.42 1.01
C TRP A 37 9.35 -4.86 0.54
N ALA A 38 8.59 -5.82 1.06
CA ALA A 38 8.68 -7.23 0.67
C ALA A 38 8.35 -7.41 -0.83
N LEU A 39 7.29 -6.74 -1.30
CA LEU A 39 6.91 -6.69 -2.71
C LEU A 39 8.03 -6.14 -3.60
N ARG A 40 8.62 -4.99 -3.24
CA ARG A 40 9.68 -4.34 -4.03
C ARG A 40 10.97 -5.16 -4.07
N ASN A 41 11.27 -5.90 -3.01
CA ASN A 41 12.49 -6.69 -2.89
C ASN A 41 12.30 -8.17 -3.25
N HIS A 42 11.11 -8.55 -3.73
CA HIS A 42 10.76 -9.94 -4.04
C HIS A 42 11.10 -10.90 -2.90
N VAL A 43 10.74 -10.52 -1.68
CA VAL A 43 11.00 -11.34 -0.49
C VAL A 43 9.98 -12.46 -0.44
N THR A 44 10.41 -13.67 -0.76
CA THR A 44 9.57 -14.87 -0.71
C THR A 44 9.72 -15.63 0.61
N GLU A 45 10.79 -15.37 1.36
CA GLU A 45 11.16 -16.11 2.56
C GLU A 45 10.76 -15.35 3.84
N ALA A 46 9.89 -15.94 4.65
CA ALA A 46 9.36 -15.29 5.87
C ALA A 46 10.45 -14.90 6.89
N TYR A 47 11.53 -15.69 7.03
CA TYR A 47 12.61 -15.42 7.99
C TYR A 47 13.32 -14.07 7.73
N ARG A 48 13.22 -13.53 6.51
CA ARG A 48 13.80 -12.23 6.17
C ARG A 48 13.04 -11.06 6.79
N CYS A 49 11.81 -11.29 7.26
CA CYS A 49 10.96 -10.31 7.93
C CYS A 49 11.24 -10.19 9.45
N ASP A 50 11.97 -11.15 10.06
CA ASP A 50 12.09 -11.27 11.52
C ASP A 50 12.86 -10.13 12.20
N ARG A 51 13.70 -9.42 11.44
CA ARG A 51 14.56 -8.34 11.97
C ARG A 51 13.85 -7.00 12.13
N PHE A 52 12.58 -6.90 11.71
CA PHE A 52 11.82 -5.66 11.74
C PHE A 52 10.86 -5.60 12.95
N TYR A 53 10.40 -4.38 13.26
CA TYR A 53 9.40 -4.14 14.31
C TYR A 53 8.04 -4.75 13.95
N ASP A 54 7.19 -4.97 14.95
CA ASP A 54 5.99 -5.82 14.86
C ASP A 54 5.06 -5.49 13.68
N ALA A 55 4.68 -4.22 13.50
CA ALA A 55 3.79 -3.82 12.41
C ALA A 55 4.42 -4.06 11.03
N PHE A 56 5.71 -3.73 10.85
CA PHE A 56 6.41 -3.97 9.59
C PHE A 56 6.59 -5.46 9.32
N ARG A 57 6.97 -6.23 10.34
CA ARG A 57 7.09 -7.68 10.25
C ARG A 57 5.77 -8.33 9.85
N ALA A 58 4.65 -7.90 10.42
CA ALA A 58 3.32 -8.38 10.05
C ALA A 58 3.00 -8.12 8.58
N GLY A 59 3.29 -6.92 8.07
CA GLY A 59 3.09 -6.59 6.65
C GLY A 59 4.01 -7.37 5.70
N CYS A 60 5.27 -7.54 6.08
CA CYS A 60 6.24 -8.33 5.33
C CYS A 60 5.81 -9.81 5.26
N ASN A 61 5.41 -10.40 6.40
CA ASN A 61 4.91 -11.77 6.46
C ASN A 61 3.61 -11.94 5.65
N ALA A 62 2.75 -10.93 5.63
CA ALA A 62 1.52 -10.97 4.82
C ALA A 62 1.80 -11.18 3.33
N TYR A 63 2.89 -10.61 2.80
CA TYR A 63 3.33 -10.84 1.43
C TYR A 63 3.93 -12.24 1.24
N THR A 64 4.80 -12.69 2.16
CA THR A 64 5.52 -13.97 2.04
C THR A 64 4.62 -15.19 2.19
N GLN A 65 3.46 -15.07 2.86
CA GLN A 65 2.50 -16.18 3.01
C GLN A 65 2.08 -16.78 1.66
N GLY A 66 2.02 -15.99 0.58
CA GLY A 66 1.72 -16.51 -0.76
C GLY A 66 2.83 -17.35 -1.41
N PHE A 67 4.00 -17.43 -0.79
CA PHE A 67 5.18 -18.14 -1.30
C PHE A 67 5.62 -19.30 -0.40
N GLY A 68 5.18 -19.33 0.86
CA GLY A 68 5.51 -20.39 1.82
C GLY A 68 4.70 -21.68 1.64
N ASP A 69 3.48 -21.58 1.10
CA ASP A 69 2.56 -22.72 0.90
C ASP A 69 2.85 -23.54 -0.37
N MET A 70 3.69 -23.04 -1.29
CA MET A 70 3.97 -23.72 -2.57
C MET A 70 5.09 -24.77 -2.46
N ASN A 71 5.46 -25.19 -1.26
CA ASN A 71 6.58 -26.13 -1.05
C ASN A 71 6.14 -27.48 -0.46
N ASP A 72 4.83 -27.76 -0.41
CA ASP A 72 4.25 -29.00 0.17
C ASP A 72 3.40 -29.81 -0.85
N GLU A 73 3.59 -29.65 -2.16
CA GLU A 73 2.89 -30.46 -3.19
C GLU A 73 3.89 -31.08 -4.18
N ASP A 74 4.71 -32.04 -3.75
CA ASP A 74 5.52 -32.88 -4.65
C ASP A 74 5.92 -34.24 -4.00
N GLU A 75 5.04 -34.88 -3.23
CA GLU A 75 5.24 -36.29 -2.83
C GLU A 75 3.89 -37.02 -2.75
N ASP A 76 3.29 -37.35 -3.90
CA ASP A 76 2.31 -38.44 -3.97
C ASP A 76 2.85 -39.50 -4.94
N ASP A 77 3.29 -40.58 -4.32
CA ASP A 77 3.99 -41.74 -4.84
C ASP A 77 3.30 -42.41 -6.06
N GLU A 78 4.13 -42.83 -7.03
CA GLU A 78 3.73 -43.77 -8.08
C GLU A 78 3.56 -45.19 -7.47
N ASP A 79 2.31 -45.66 -7.33
CA ASP A 79 1.95 -47.07 -7.09
C ASP A 79 1.53 -47.80 -8.38
#